data_AF-A0A1M5G3B8-F1
#
_entry.id   AF-A0A1M5G3B8-F1
#
_cell.length_a   1.000
_cell.length_b   1.000
_cell.length_c   1.000
_cell.angle_alpha   90.00
_cell.angle_beta   90.00
_cell.angle_gamma   90.00
#
_symmetry.space_group_name_H-M   'P 1'
#
loop_
_entity.id
_entity.type
_entity.pdbx_description
1 polymer ?
#
loop_
_entity_poly.entity_id
_entity_poly.type
_entity_poly.pdbx_seq_one_letter_code
_entity_poly.pdbx_strand_id
1 'polypeptide(L)'
;MKNTVQYLSFYPEADGLVFPQELPEDYYSLGKFYVFVNGNGCLAHRYYFDAEDEGKDVRLTLERQKNSPSSNIYIVRTKKYGIFPFVIEPTHYQYVGRLQNLQSFRLFRVIPLNLAKLEEACMRYRFFFCGANDL
;
A
#
# COMPACT_ATOMS: atom_id res chain seq x y z
N MET A 1 -10.04 12.13 0.27
CA MET A 1 -9.07 11.21 -0.38
C MET A 1 -9.68 9.82 -0.38
N LYS A 2 -9.55 9.05 -1.47
CA LYS A 2 -10.06 7.67 -1.49
C LYS A 2 -9.21 6.81 -0.56
N ASN A 3 -9.81 5.82 0.10
CA ASN A 3 -9.08 4.85 0.91
C ASN A 3 -8.33 3.90 -0.03
N THR A 4 -7.18 4.32 -0.53
CA THR A 4 -6.35 3.54 -1.46
C THR A 4 -5.01 3.20 -0.81
N VAL A 5 -4.50 2.02 -1.12
CA VAL A 5 -3.12 1.64 -0.83
C VAL A 5 -2.23 2.31 -1.87
N GLN A 6 -1.18 2.97 -1.43
CA GLN A 6 -0.25 3.76 -2.24
C GLN A 6 1.11 3.09 -2.24
N TYR A 7 1.88 3.22 -3.32
CA TYR A 7 3.26 2.77 -3.39
C TYR A 7 4.20 3.97 -3.28
N LEU A 8 4.95 4.05 -2.19
CA LEU A 8 5.85 5.17 -1.89
C LEU A 8 7.28 4.68 -1.68
N SER A 9 8.24 5.48 -2.12
CA SER A 9 9.67 5.22 -1.97
C SER A 9 10.27 6.16 -0.93
N PHE A 10 11.26 5.68 -0.19
CA PHE A 10 12.00 6.50 0.75
C PHE A 10 13.02 7.36 0.00
N TYR A 11 13.05 8.65 0.32
CA TYR A 11 13.99 9.63 -0.23
C TYR A 11 14.87 10.16 0.91
N PRO A 12 16.12 9.68 1.03
CA PRO A 12 17.01 10.01 2.14
C PRO A 12 17.36 11.50 2.25
N GLU A 13 17.43 12.23 1.13
CA GLU A 13 17.82 13.66 1.13
C GLU A 13 16.78 14.54 1.84
N ALA A 14 15.52 14.12 1.84
CA ALA A 14 14.42 14.80 2.54
C ALA A 14 13.90 14.02 3.77
N ASP A 15 14.57 12.92 4.14
CA ASP A 15 14.20 12.01 5.24
C ASP A 15 12.70 11.65 5.27
N GLY A 16 12.16 11.26 4.11
CA GLY A 16 10.72 11.02 4.00
C GLY A 16 10.31 10.13 2.84
N LEU A 17 9.00 10.02 2.63
CA LEU A 17 8.40 9.21 1.59
C LEU A 17 7.89 10.10 0.45
N VAL A 18 8.14 9.67 -0.77
CA VAL A 18 7.66 10.33 -1.99
C VAL A 18 7.06 9.30 -2.93
N PHE A 19 6.26 9.74 -3.89
CA PHE A 19 5.86 8.86 -4.98
C PHE A 19 7.07 8.57 -5.87
N PRO A 20 7.17 7.36 -6.48
CA PRO A 20 8.30 7.01 -7.34
C PRO A 20 8.55 8.01 -8.48
N GLN A 21 7.50 8.62 -9.02
CA GLN A 21 7.60 9.60 -10.10
C GLN A 21 8.19 10.96 -9.65
N GLU A 22 8.40 11.14 -8.35
CA GLU A 22 9.01 12.33 -7.76
C GLU A 22 10.49 12.14 -7.42
N LEU A 23 11.01 10.91 -7.55
CA LEU A 23 12.43 10.65 -7.40
C LEU A 23 13.20 11.16 -8.64
N PRO A 24 14.49 11.51 -8.49
CA PRO A 24 15.36 11.80 -9.63
C PRO A 24 15.39 10.65 -10.66
N GLU A 25 15.57 10.97 -11.93
CA GLU A 25 15.50 9.98 -13.03
C GLU A 25 16.53 8.84 -12.90
N ASP A 26 17.69 9.13 -12.32
CA ASP A 26 18.79 8.19 -12.07
C ASP A 26 18.73 7.53 -10.68
N TYR A 27 17.65 7.77 -9.93
CA TYR A 27 17.51 7.30 -8.56
C TYR A 27 16.69 6.02 -8.47
N TYR A 28 17.25 5.01 -7.79
CA TYR A 28 16.55 3.76 -7.50
C TYR A 28 16.33 3.59 -6.00
N SER A 29 15.05 3.59 -5.59
CA SER A 29 14.64 3.13 -4.27
C SER A 29 13.42 2.23 -4.39
N LEU A 30 13.52 1.05 -3.79
CA LEU A 30 12.40 0.13 -3.61
C LEU A 30 11.30 0.80 -2.79
N GLY A 31 10.12 0.93 -3.38
CA GLY A 31 8.94 1.41 -2.68
C GLY A 31 8.30 0.33 -1.81
N LYS A 32 7.45 0.79 -0.90
CA LYS A 32 6.62 -0.03 -0.01
C LYS A 32 5.18 0.47 -0.10
N PHE A 33 4.25 -0.36 0.37
CA PHE A 33 2.84 -0.01 0.39
C PHE A 33 2.50 0.81 1.65
N TYR A 34 1.68 1.84 1.47
CA TYR A 34 1.22 2.73 2.54
C TYR A 34 -0.25 3.09 2.36
N VAL A 35 -0.89 3.59 3.41
CA VAL A 35 -2.21 4.26 3.35
C VAL A 35 -2.11 5.59 4.06
N PHE A 36 -2.81 6.58 3.52
CA PHE A 36 -3.00 7.87 4.18
C PHE A 36 -4.18 7.79 5.15
N VAL A 37 -3.96 8.26 6.37
CA VAL A 37 -4.95 8.31 7.44
C VAL A 37 -5.21 9.77 7.79
N ASN A 38 -6.48 10.12 7.92
CA ASN A 38 -6.90 11.47 8.29
C ASN A 38 -6.43 11.84 9.71
N GLY A 39 -6.56 13.11 10.08
CA GLY A 39 -6.03 13.66 11.34
C GLY A 39 -6.50 12.96 12.63
N ASN A 40 -7.58 12.18 12.55
CA ASN A 40 -8.13 11.37 13.64
C ASN A 40 -7.29 10.12 13.94
N GLY A 41 -6.38 9.72 13.03
CA GLY A 41 -5.54 8.54 13.18
C GLY A 41 -6.27 7.20 13.06
N CYS A 42 -7.56 7.21 12.69
CA CYS A 42 -8.36 5.99 12.57
C CYS A 42 -8.20 5.35 11.20
N LEU A 43 -7.72 4.11 11.16
CA LEU A 43 -7.74 3.32 9.93
C LEU A 43 -9.17 3.11 9.44
N ALA A 44 -9.38 3.14 8.12
CA ALA A 44 -10.64 2.77 7.50
C ALA A 44 -10.92 1.26 7.63
N HIS A 45 -12.19 0.85 7.50
CA HIS A 45 -12.54 -0.59 7.45
C HIS A 45 -12.04 -1.25 6.15
N ARG A 46 -11.94 -0.48 5.08
CA ARG A 46 -11.61 -0.96 3.74
C ARG A 46 -10.72 0.01 3.00
N TYR A 47 -9.76 -0.54 2.28
CA TYR A 47 -8.95 0.15 1.27
C TYR A 47 -9.07 -0.56 -0.09
N TYR A 48 -8.80 0.18 -1.16
CA TYR A 48 -8.63 -0.34 -2.51
C TYR A 48 -7.15 -0.54 -2.80
N PHE A 49 -6.81 -1.67 -3.39
CA PHE A 49 -5.44 -2.06 -3.68
C PHE A 49 -5.35 -2.50 -5.13
N ASP A 50 -4.73 -1.67 -5.95
CA ASP A 50 -4.54 -1.99 -7.37
C ASP A 50 -3.46 -3.05 -7.54
N ALA A 51 -3.71 -3.92 -8.51
CA ALA A 51 -2.90 -5.08 -8.83
C ALA A 51 -2.95 -5.35 -10.33
N GLU A 52 -1.95 -6.05 -10.84
CA GLU A 52 -1.96 -6.64 -12.18
C GLU A 52 -2.29 -8.13 -12.05
N ASP A 53 -3.24 -8.62 -12.84
CA ASP A 53 -3.62 -10.03 -12.94
C ASP A 53 -3.50 -10.48 -14.40
N GLU A 54 -2.44 -11.24 -14.71
CA GLU A 54 -2.15 -11.76 -16.06
C GLU A 54 -2.13 -10.65 -17.13
N GLY A 55 -1.51 -9.51 -16.80
CA GLY A 55 -1.39 -8.35 -17.70
C GLY A 55 -2.62 -7.45 -17.74
N LYS A 56 -3.58 -7.62 -16.83
CA LYS A 56 -4.76 -6.75 -16.70
C LYS A 56 -4.77 -6.04 -15.36
N ASP A 57 -5.03 -4.74 -15.38
CA ASP A 57 -5.24 -3.98 -14.15
C ASP A 57 -6.55 -4.42 -13.47
N VAL A 58 -6.45 -4.77 -12.20
CA VAL A 58 -7.57 -5.13 -11.34
C VAL A 58 -7.51 -4.35 -10.04
N ARG A 59 -8.68 -3.94 -9.56
CA ARG A 59 -8.82 -3.27 -8.26
C ARG A 59 -9.32 -4.25 -7.22
N LEU A 60 -8.47 -4.56 -6.25
CA LEU A 60 -8.77 -5.48 -5.16
C LEU A 60 -9.26 -4.73 -3.94
N THR A 61 -9.95 -5.47 -3.07
CA THR A 61 -10.41 -4.95 -1.79
C THR A 61 -9.54 -5.48 -0.66
N LEU A 62 -8.90 -4.57 0.07
CA LEU A 62 -8.19 -4.84 1.31
C LEU A 62 -9.13 -4.51 2.48
N GLU A 63 -9.71 -5.52 3.11
CA GLU A 63 -10.74 -5.34 4.15
C GLU A 63 -10.24 -5.79 5.53
N ARG A 64 -10.56 -5.01 6.57
CA ARG A 64 -10.23 -5.35 7.96
C ARG A 64 -10.89 -6.66 8.35
N GLN A 65 -10.16 -7.51 9.05
CA GLN A 65 -10.71 -8.75 9.58
C GLN A 65 -11.79 -8.43 10.64
N LYS A 66 -13.04 -8.83 10.37
CA LYS A 66 -14.25 -8.45 11.13
C LYS A 66 -14.26 -8.81 12.62
N ASN A 67 -13.40 -9.74 13.05
CA ASN A 67 -13.49 -10.32 14.39
C ASN A 67 -12.81 -9.48 15.49
N SER A 68 -12.22 -8.33 15.15
CA SER A 68 -11.72 -7.39 16.15
C SER A 68 -11.64 -5.96 15.58
N PRO A 69 -12.43 -5.00 16.10
CA PRO A 69 -12.35 -3.60 15.68
C PRO A 69 -10.96 -2.97 15.90
N SER A 70 -10.17 -3.50 16.85
CA SER A 70 -8.78 -3.09 17.11
C SER A 70 -7.75 -3.85 16.26
N SER A 71 -8.19 -4.78 15.40
CA SER A 71 -7.28 -5.48 14.51
C SER A 71 -6.75 -4.56 13.42
N ASN A 72 -5.42 -4.52 13.32
CA ASN A 72 -4.71 -3.93 12.21
C ASN A 72 -4.46 -4.94 11.07
N ILE A 73 -5.08 -6.12 11.13
CA ILE A 73 -4.98 -7.16 10.10
C ILE A 73 -6.07 -6.95 9.07
N TYR A 74 -5.64 -6.85 7.82
CA TYR A 74 -6.47 -6.70 6.64
C TYR A 74 -6.24 -7.87 5.70
N ILE A 75 -7.25 -8.15 4.90
CA ILE A 75 -7.27 -9.33 4.05
C ILE A 75 -7.69 -8.92 2.65
N VAL A 76 -6.89 -9.32 1.67
CA VAL A 76 -7.32 -9.40 0.26
C VAL A 76 -7.75 -10.82 -0.03
N ARG A 77 -8.94 -10.97 -0.61
CA ARG A 77 -9.47 -12.26 -1.06
C ARG A 77 -9.54 -12.26 -2.57
N THR A 78 -8.84 -13.21 -3.19
CA THR A 78 -8.90 -13.45 -4.63
C THR A 78 -9.61 -14.78 -4.88
N LYS A 79 -10.33 -14.90 -6.00
CA LYS A 79 -10.98 -16.16 -6.38
C LYS A 79 -9.97 -17.23 -6.81
N LYS A 80 -8.85 -16.82 -7.42
CA LYS A 80 -7.86 -17.69 -8.08
C LYS A 80 -6.63 -18.00 -7.20
N TYR A 81 -6.15 -17.02 -6.44
CA TYR A 81 -4.87 -17.11 -5.70
C TYR A 81 -5.07 -17.23 -4.17
N GLY A 82 -6.33 -17.35 -3.75
CA GLY A 82 -6.73 -17.43 -2.36
C GLY A 82 -6.57 -16.11 -1.60
N ILE A 83 -6.17 -16.22 -0.33
CA ILE A 83 -6.20 -15.12 0.64
C ILE A 83 -4.79 -14.56 0.89
N PHE A 84 -4.66 -13.23 0.89
CA PHE A 84 -3.44 -12.51 1.24
C PHE A 84 -3.67 -11.63 2.47
N PRO A 85 -3.10 -12.00 3.63
CA PRO A 85 -3.18 -11.20 4.84
C PRO A 85 -2.09 -10.10 4.84
N PHE A 86 -2.46 -8.91 5.32
CA PHE A 86 -1.60 -7.76 5.51
C PHE A 86 -1.80 -7.20 6.92
N VAL A 87 -0.76 -6.64 7.52
CA VAL A 87 -0.87 -5.80 8.71
C VAL A 87 -0.67 -4.33 8.31
N ILE A 88 -1.43 -3.43 8.93
CA ILE A 88 -1.30 -1.99 8.74
C ILE A 88 -0.76 -1.33 10.01
N GLU A 89 0.44 -0.78 9.96
CA GLU A 89 1.16 -0.27 11.13
C GLU A 89 1.56 1.19 10.95
N PRO A 90 1.60 2.01 12.02
CA PRO A 90 2.06 3.38 11.92
C PRO A 90 3.51 3.43 11.46
N THR A 91 3.88 4.47 10.70
CA THR A 91 5.28 4.76 10.37
C THR A 91 5.68 6.13 10.93
N HIS A 92 6.97 6.29 11.22
CA HIS A 92 7.53 7.58 11.61
C HIS A 92 7.79 8.50 10.41
N TYR A 93 7.79 7.95 9.19
CA TYR A 93 7.99 8.73 7.97
C TYR A 93 6.74 9.47 7.56
N GLN A 94 6.93 10.64 6.95
CA GLN A 94 5.87 11.47 6.39
C GLN A 94 6.01 11.53 4.88
N TYR A 95 4.94 11.96 4.21
CA TYR A 95 5.03 12.31 2.81
C TYR A 95 5.73 13.67 2.67
N VAL A 96 6.83 13.72 1.92
CA VAL A 96 7.67 14.92 1.71
C VAL A 96 7.72 15.35 0.25
N GLY A 97 6.87 14.77 -0.60
CA GLY A 97 6.81 15.11 -2.01
C GLY A 97 6.02 16.41 -2.28
N ARG A 98 5.79 16.68 -3.57
CA ARG A 98 5.22 17.91 -4.12
C ARG A 98 3.75 18.12 -3.78
N LEU A 99 3.02 17.07 -3.43
CA LEU A 99 1.58 17.14 -3.13
C LEU A 99 1.34 17.66 -1.71
N GLN A 100 1.32 18.98 -1.55
CA GLN A 100 1.20 19.66 -0.26
C GLN A 100 -0.03 19.21 0.56
N ASN A 101 -1.14 18.87 -0.10
CA ASN A 101 -2.34 18.39 0.56
C ASN A 101 -2.15 17.06 1.29
N LEU A 102 -1.12 16.28 0.95
CA LEU A 102 -0.80 14.99 1.58
C LEU A 102 0.15 15.10 2.77
N GLN A 103 0.86 16.22 2.90
CA GLN A 103 1.84 16.43 3.97
C GLN A 103 1.21 16.49 5.37
N SER A 104 -0.09 16.83 5.47
CA SER A 104 -0.83 16.86 6.72
C SER A 104 -1.39 15.49 7.16
N PHE A 105 -1.31 14.47 6.28
CA PHE A 105 -1.84 13.15 6.56
C PHE A 105 -0.80 12.27 7.25
N ARG A 106 -1.27 11.40 8.15
CA ARG A 106 -0.43 10.37 8.73
C ARG A 106 -0.33 9.19 7.77
N LEU A 107 0.86 8.61 7.66
CA LEU A 107 1.09 7.40 6.88
C LEU A 107 1.09 6.17 7.79
N PHE A 108 0.51 5.10 7.27
CA PHE A 108 0.61 3.78 7.84
C PHE A 108 1.11 2.84 6.76
N ARG A 109 2.06 1.97 7.11
CA ARG A 109 2.65 0.99 6.21
C ARG A 109 1.74 -0.23 6.11
N VAL A 110 1.56 -0.75 4.90
CA VAL A 110 0.84 -1.99 4.60
C VAL A 110 1.87 -3.09 4.35
N ILE A 111 1.90 -4.10 5.20
CA ILE A 111 2.95 -5.12 5.21
C ILE A 111 2.31 -6.49 4.97
N PRO A 112 2.75 -7.28 3.96
CA PRO A 112 2.25 -8.63 3.78
C PRO A 112 2.70 -9.54 4.94
N LEU A 113 1.78 -10.33 5.48
CA LEU A 113 2.08 -11.30 6.55
C LEU A 113 2.58 -12.65 6.01
N ASN A 114 2.53 -12.88 4.70
CA ASN A 114 3.08 -14.06 4.05
C ASN A 114 3.74 -13.67 2.72
N LEU A 115 5.00 -13.27 2.79
CA LEU A 115 5.76 -12.83 1.62
C LEU A 115 5.94 -13.95 0.59
N ALA A 116 6.25 -15.17 1.03
CA ALA A 116 6.44 -16.33 0.16
C ALA A 116 5.21 -16.61 -0.72
N LYS A 117 4.00 -16.41 -0.18
CA LYS A 117 2.77 -16.56 -0.97
C LYS A 117 2.60 -15.46 -2.01
N LEU A 118 2.98 -14.21 -1.71
CA LEU A 118 2.98 -13.16 -2.73
C LEU A 118 3.97 -13.48 -3.84
N GLU A 119 5.19 -13.88 -3.48
CA GLU A 119 6.23 -14.26 -4.44
C GLU A 119 5.80 -15.43 -5.32
N GLU A 120 5.16 -16.46 -4.74
CA GLU A 120 4.58 -17.57 -5.50
C GLU A 120 3.54 -17.06 -6.50
N ALA A 121 2.66 -16.14 -6.09
CA ALA A 121 1.64 -15.60 -6.97
C ALA A 121 2.23 -14.80 -8.14
N CYS A 122 3.27 -14.01 -7.88
CA CYS A 122 4.04 -13.30 -8.90
C CYS A 122 4.69 -14.27 -9.90
N MET A 123 5.42 -15.27 -9.38
CA MET A 123 6.25 -16.16 -10.19
C MET A 123 5.43 -17.18 -10.98
N ARG A 124 4.35 -17.71 -10.40
CA ARG A 124 3.54 -18.76 -11.04
C ARG A 124 2.41 -18.21 -11.89
N TYR A 125 1.80 -17.10 -11.49
CA TYR A 125 0.54 -16.64 -12.08
C TYR A 125 0.60 -15.23 -12.65
N ARG A 126 1.77 -14.56 -12.65
CA ARG A 126 1.92 -13.16 -13.10
C ARG A 126 0.89 -12.24 -12.43
N PHE A 127 0.75 -12.40 -11.12
CA PHE A 127 -0.15 -11.59 -10.30
C PHE A 127 0.67 -10.71 -9.36
N PHE A 128 0.53 -9.38 -9.49
CA PHE A 128 1.36 -8.41 -8.78
C PHE A 128 0.49 -7.39 -8.05
N PHE A 129 0.84 -7.09 -6.80
CA PHE A 129 0.27 -5.93 -6.11
C PHE A 129 1.08 -4.68 -6.51
N CYS A 130 0.41 -3.63 -6.96
CA CYS A 130 1.07 -2.43 -7.47
C CYS A 130 0.84 -1.21 -6.56
N GLY A 131 -0.30 -1.16 -5.87
CA GLY A 131 -0.74 0.08 -5.21
C GLY A 131 -1.39 1.01 -6.23
N ALA A 132 -2.15 1.99 -5.76
CA ALA A 132 -2.87 2.90 -6.62
C ALA A 132 -1.91 3.80 -7.40
N ASN A 133 -2.16 3.91 -8.70
CA ASN A 133 -1.49 4.86 -9.59
C ASN A 133 -2.29 6.18 -9.73
N ASP A 134 -3.40 6.31 -9.00
CA ASP A 134 -4.27 7.48 -9.04
C ASP A 134 -3.58 8.66 -8.30
N LEU A 135 -2.81 9.45 -9.05
CA LEU A 135 -2.39 10.81 -8.69
C LEU A 135 -3.05 11.84 -9.60
#